data_AF-M4BI90-F1
#
_entry.id   AF-M4BI90-F1
#
_cell.length_a   1.000
_cell.length_b   1.000
_cell.length_c   1.000
_cell.angle_alpha   90.00
_cell.angle_beta   90.00
_cell.angle_gamma   90.00
#
_symmetry.space_group_name_H-M   'P 1'
#
loop_
_entity.id
_entity.type
_entity.pdbx_description
1 polymer ?
#
loop_
_entity_poly.entity_id
_entity_poly.type
_entity_poly.pdbx_seq_one_letter_code
_entity_poly.pdbx_strand_id
1 'polypeptide(L)'
;MAFSKTQNVVLARGINAISRNSLSKKNGRGKMIKKGGEKKVTAVKRPSAKKWYPADYIPKPVPSAKTKRNSIKTAKLRKSITPGTVLILLSGRFRGKRVVFLNQMASGLLLVTGPYKVNGVPLRRVNQSFVIATSTKINIEGLELPAVDDAYFAREKAAKKSKEEQFFDQSNSAPVISEQRKKDQKAVDSALIKKLDAEPFLKAYLNAKFTLTKSDRAHALKF
;
A
#
# COMPACT_ATOMS: atom_id res chain seq x y z
N MET A 1 25.34 -29.78 -18.32
CA MET A 1 24.62 -29.42 -17.09
C MET A 1 24.89 -27.95 -16.77
N ALA A 2 23.87 -27.10 -16.73
CA ALA A 2 24.06 -25.68 -16.43
C ALA A 2 24.40 -25.53 -14.93
N PHE A 3 25.64 -25.18 -14.60
CA PHE A 3 26.02 -24.86 -13.23
C PHE A 3 25.21 -23.65 -12.75
N SER A 4 24.33 -23.86 -11.77
CA SER A 4 23.58 -22.78 -11.14
C SER A 4 24.56 -21.83 -10.44
N LYS A 5 24.64 -20.58 -10.90
CA LYS A 5 25.50 -19.56 -10.29
C LYS A 5 25.07 -19.32 -8.84
N THR A 6 26.01 -19.38 -7.91
CA THR A 6 25.80 -19.04 -6.51
C THR A 6 25.54 -17.54 -6.38
N GLN A 7 24.42 -17.15 -5.76
CA GLN A 7 24.14 -15.76 -5.41
C GLN A 7 24.80 -15.41 -4.08
N ASN A 8 25.18 -14.14 -3.93
CA ASN A 8 25.81 -13.66 -2.71
C ASN A 8 24.75 -13.31 -1.67
N VAL A 9 24.94 -13.75 -0.43
CA VAL A 9 24.06 -13.40 0.69
C VAL A 9 24.46 -12.02 1.22
N VAL A 10 23.49 -11.20 1.61
CA VAL A 10 23.74 -9.85 2.16
C VAL A 10 23.86 -9.96 3.68
N LEU A 11 24.99 -9.54 4.27
CA LEU A 11 25.17 -9.48 5.73
C LEU A 11 24.50 -8.25 6.33
N ALA A 12 24.74 -7.10 5.69
CA ALA A 12 24.18 -5.82 6.05
C ALA A 12 23.96 -5.00 4.77
N ARG A 13 23.16 -3.93 4.86
CA ARG A 13 22.83 -3.14 3.66
C ARG A 13 24.11 -2.58 3.01
N GLY A 14 24.41 -3.07 1.80
CA GLY A 14 25.60 -2.68 1.04
C GLY A 14 26.85 -3.54 1.31
N ILE A 15 26.76 -4.49 2.24
CA ILE A 15 27.86 -5.40 2.61
C ILE A 15 27.43 -6.84 2.33
N ASN A 16 28.13 -7.49 1.42
CA ASN A 16 27.88 -8.88 1.06
C ASN A 16 28.71 -9.84 1.93
N ALA A 17 28.19 -11.05 2.15
CA ALA A 17 28.84 -12.09 2.94
C ALA A 17 30.10 -12.64 2.26
N ILE A 18 30.07 -12.78 0.94
CA ILE A 18 31.16 -13.37 0.16
C ILE A 18 31.92 -12.26 -0.56
N SER A 19 33.26 -12.27 -0.46
CA SER A 19 34.09 -11.33 -1.20
C SER A 19 33.96 -11.53 -2.72
N ARG A 20 34.15 -10.44 -3.48
CA ARG A 20 34.00 -10.45 -4.95
C ARG A 20 34.88 -11.51 -5.62
N ASN A 21 36.12 -11.68 -5.15
CA ASN A 21 37.06 -12.65 -5.70
C ASN A 21 36.60 -14.09 -5.44
N SER A 22 36.18 -14.41 -4.21
CA SER A 22 35.68 -15.73 -3.85
C SER A 22 34.42 -16.11 -4.64
N LEU A 23 33.49 -15.17 -4.80
CA LEU A 23 32.28 -15.37 -5.60
C LEU A 23 32.60 -15.56 -7.10
N SER A 24 33.59 -14.83 -7.63
CA SER A 24 34.04 -14.95 -9.02
C SER A 24 34.63 -16.34 -9.31
N LYS A 25 35.46 -16.85 -8.41
CA LYS A 25 36.04 -18.19 -8.48
C LYS A 25 34.95 -19.27 -8.41
N LYS A 26 34.05 -19.20 -7.42
CA LYS A 26 32.92 -20.13 -7.28
C LYS A 26 32.02 -20.16 -8.53
N ASN A 27 31.77 -19.00 -9.14
CA ASN A 27 30.92 -18.89 -10.33
C ASN A 27 31.66 -19.09 -11.66
N GLY A 28 32.94 -19.49 -11.64
CA GLY A 28 33.70 -19.81 -12.84
C GLY A 28 33.88 -18.64 -13.82
N ARG A 29 33.77 -17.39 -13.34
CA ARG A 29 33.85 -16.16 -14.17
C ARG A 29 35.23 -15.91 -14.80
N GLY A 30 36.24 -16.71 -14.44
CA GLY A 30 37.58 -16.69 -15.02
C GLY A 30 37.76 -17.56 -16.27
N LYS A 31 36.76 -18.33 -16.72
CA LYS A 31 36.83 -19.06 -18.00
C LYS A 31 36.52 -18.10 -19.15
N MET A 32 37.53 -17.79 -19.97
CA MET A 32 37.45 -16.85 -21.09
C MET A 32 36.34 -17.25 -22.07
N ILE A 33 35.31 -16.40 -22.19
CA ILE A 33 34.36 -16.44 -23.31
C ILE A 33 34.92 -15.51 -24.39
N LYS A 34 35.30 -16.06 -25.55
CA LYS A 34 35.62 -15.29 -26.75
C LYS A 34 34.47 -14.32 -27.05
N LYS A 35 34.70 -13.02 -26.94
CA LYS A 35 33.79 -12.00 -27.46
C LYS A 35 34.11 -11.82 -28.94
N GLY A 36 33.26 -12.35 -29.82
CA GLY A 36 33.34 -12.09 -31.25
C GLY A 36 31.95 -12.23 -31.86
N GLY A 37 31.35 -11.10 -32.19
CA GLY A 37 30.06 -11.04 -32.84
C GLY A 37 29.65 -9.58 -32.97
N GLU A 38 29.98 -8.98 -34.11
CA GLU A 38 29.48 -7.67 -34.50
C GLU A 38 27.95 -7.69 -34.45
N LYS A 39 27.39 -6.91 -33.53
CA LYS A 39 25.95 -6.66 -33.53
C LYS A 39 25.65 -5.78 -34.72
N LYS A 40 25.16 -6.38 -35.82
CA LYS A 40 24.54 -5.65 -36.92
C LYS A 40 23.46 -4.72 -36.34
N VAL A 41 23.74 -3.42 -36.39
CA VAL A 41 22.82 -2.38 -35.93
C VAL A 41 21.74 -2.26 -37.00
N THR A 42 20.56 -2.83 -36.76
CA THR A 42 19.39 -2.63 -37.62
C THR A 42 19.01 -1.14 -37.61
N ALA A 43 18.98 -0.53 -38.79
CA ALA A 43 18.63 0.88 -38.97
C ALA A 43 17.22 1.16 -38.43
N VAL A 44 17.14 1.96 -37.38
CA VAL A 44 15.88 2.37 -36.76
C VAL A 44 15.22 3.43 -37.64
N LYS A 45 13.98 3.18 -38.09
CA LYS A 45 13.16 4.19 -38.80
C LYS A 45 13.01 5.44 -37.91
N ARG A 46 13.49 6.59 -38.40
CA ARG A 46 13.38 7.87 -37.70
C ARG A 46 11.94 8.38 -37.78
N PRO A 47 11.28 8.72 -36.66
CA PRO A 47 9.98 9.39 -36.69
C PRO A 47 10.11 10.75 -37.39
N SER A 48 9.07 11.14 -38.14
CA SER A 48 9.02 12.43 -38.84
C SER A 48 9.19 13.59 -37.86
N ALA A 49 9.89 14.63 -38.30
CA ALA A 49 10.13 15.82 -37.49
C ALA A 49 8.80 16.50 -37.10
N LYS A 50 8.69 16.96 -35.85
CA LYS A 50 7.49 17.68 -35.37
C LYS A 50 7.36 19.01 -36.14
N LYS A 51 6.13 19.37 -36.52
CA LYS A 51 5.83 20.63 -37.24
C LYS A 51 5.98 21.88 -36.35
N TRP A 52 5.92 21.72 -35.03
CA TRP A 52 5.98 22.80 -34.04
C TRP A 52 7.19 22.64 -33.12
N TYR A 53 7.94 23.74 -32.92
CA TYR A 53 9.06 23.83 -31.99
C TYR A 53 8.81 24.97 -31.00
N PRO A 54 9.12 24.79 -29.70
CA PRO A 54 9.12 25.90 -28.76
C PRO A 54 10.23 26.90 -29.12
N ALA A 55 9.98 28.20 -28.90
CA ALA A 55 10.98 29.25 -29.10
C ALA A 55 12.14 29.12 -28.10
N ASP A 56 11.82 28.73 -26.85
CA ASP A 56 12.79 28.58 -25.78
C ASP A 56 13.27 27.14 -25.61
N TYR A 57 14.53 27.00 -25.21
CA TYR A 57 15.09 25.72 -24.79
C TYR A 57 14.53 25.30 -23.42
N ILE A 58 13.84 24.17 -23.38
CA ILE A 58 13.39 23.55 -22.12
C ILE A 58 14.47 22.57 -21.66
N PRO A 59 15.23 22.89 -20.58
CA PRO A 59 16.28 22.00 -20.10
C PRO A 59 15.70 20.67 -19.61
N LYS A 60 16.35 19.57 -20.00
CA LYS A 60 15.97 18.24 -19.53
C LYS A 60 16.53 18.00 -18.12
N PRO A 61 15.74 17.42 -17.20
CA PRO A 61 16.26 17.03 -15.89
C PRO A 61 17.45 16.07 -16.03
N VAL A 62 18.50 16.31 -15.25
CA VAL A 62 19.67 15.43 -15.22
C VAL A 62 19.30 14.02 -14.73
N PRO A 63 19.94 12.95 -15.25
CA PRO A 63 19.70 11.60 -14.76
C PRO A 63 20.02 11.49 -13.26
N SER A 64 19.01 11.20 -12.45
CA SER A 64 19.18 10.96 -11.01
C SER A 64 19.22 9.47 -10.70
N ALA A 65 20.06 9.08 -9.73
CA ALA A 65 20.01 7.74 -9.13
C ALA A 65 18.63 7.45 -8.47
N LYS A 66 17.84 8.49 -8.15
CA LYS A 66 16.45 8.37 -7.68
C LYS A 66 15.52 8.12 -8.88
N THR A 67 15.67 6.97 -9.51
CA THR A 67 14.73 6.50 -10.54
C THR A 67 13.42 6.04 -9.90
N LYS A 68 12.32 6.00 -10.68
CA LYS A 68 11.02 5.47 -10.23
C LYS A 68 11.14 4.08 -9.57
N ARG A 69 12.05 3.24 -10.07
CA ARG A 69 12.34 1.92 -9.50
C ARG A 69 12.99 1.99 -8.10
N ASN A 70 13.81 3.01 -7.85
CA ASN A 70 14.48 3.21 -6.55
C ASN A 70 13.60 3.98 -5.54
N SER A 71 12.57 4.69 -6.01
CA SER A 71 11.67 5.50 -5.18
C SER A 71 10.37 4.79 -4.78
N ILE A 72 9.88 3.81 -5.55
CA ILE A 72 8.68 3.03 -5.19
C ILE A 72 9.09 1.97 -4.18
N LYS A 73 9.03 2.32 -2.90
CA LYS A 73 9.17 1.36 -1.80
C LYS A 73 7.86 1.31 -1.05
N THR A 74 7.33 0.12 -0.82
CA THR A 74 6.23 -0.10 0.12
C THR A 74 6.65 0.46 1.48
N ALA A 75 5.75 1.22 2.12
CA ALA A 75 6.03 1.82 3.41
C ALA A 75 6.39 0.76 4.44
N LYS A 76 7.39 1.02 5.29
CA LYS A 76 7.77 0.08 6.34
C LYS A 76 6.70 0.08 7.45
N LEU A 77 6.10 -1.08 7.70
CA LEU A 77 5.13 -1.22 8.79
C LEU A 77 5.80 -1.05 10.17
N ARG A 78 5.08 -0.39 11.09
CA ARG A 78 5.49 -0.18 12.49
C ARG A 78 5.32 -1.51 13.21
N LYS A 79 6.24 -1.84 14.10
CA LYS A 79 6.21 -3.10 14.86
C LYS A 79 4.93 -3.30 15.68
N SER A 80 4.30 -2.22 16.12
CA SER A 80 3.05 -2.27 16.90
C SER A 80 1.83 -2.65 16.07
N ILE A 81 1.90 -2.55 14.74
CA ILE A 81 0.80 -2.88 13.84
C ILE A 81 1.03 -4.29 13.32
N THR A 82 0.28 -5.23 13.88
CA THR A 82 0.25 -6.64 13.46
C THR A 82 -1.15 -6.97 12.99
N PRO A 83 -1.34 -7.91 12.03
CA PRO A 83 -2.67 -8.35 11.61
C PRO A 83 -3.55 -8.66 12.84
N GLY A 84 -4.74 -8.07 12.91
CA GLY A 84 -5.63 -8.20 14.06
C GLY A 84 -5.52 -7.12 15.13
N THR A 85 -4.49 -6.27 15.10
CA THR A 85 -4.38 -5.14 16.03
C THR A 85 -5.55 -4.18 15.86
N VAL A 86 -6.14 -3.74 16.97
CA VAL A 86 -7.14 -2.68 16.97
C VAL A 86 -6.44 -1.32 16.84
N LEU A 87 -6.95 -0.53 15.92
CA LEU A 87 -6.43 0.75 15.46
C LEU A 87 -7.44 1.85 15.77
N ILE A 88 -6.98 2.99 16.28
CA ILE A 88 -7.80 4.20 16.44
C ILE A 88 -7.52 5.13 15.27
N LEU A 89 -8.56 5.44 14.50
CA LEU A 89 -8.45 6.39 13.39
C LEU A 89 -8.39 7.82 13.90
N LEU A 90 -7.40 8.60 13.46
CA LEU A 90 -7.25 9.99 13.91
C LEU A 90 -7.87 11.00 12.94
N SER A 91 -7.93 10.69 11.64
CA SER A 91 -8.34 11.63 10.61
C SER A 91 -9.51 11.13 9.77
N GLY A 92 -10.14 12.07 9.05
CA GLY A 92 -11.26 11.82 8.15
C GLY A 92 -12.61 11.68 8.85
N ARG A 93 -13.59 11.16 8.10
CA ARG A 93 -14.98 10.99 8.57
C ARG A 93 -15.10 10.05 9.78
N PHE A 94 -14.22 9.05 9.86
CA PHE A 94 -14.25 8.01 10.89
C PHE A 94 -13.29 8.28 12.06
N ARG A 95 -12.89 9.54 12.28
CA ARG A 95 -12.01 9.92 13.40
C ARG A 95 -12.57 9.44 14.75
N GLY A 96 -11.68 8.97 15.63
CA GLY A 96 -11.98 8.38 16.93
C GLY A 96 -12.58 6.96 16.87
N LYS A 97 -12.94 6.43 15.70
CA LYS A 97 -13.45 5.05 15.62
C LYS A 97 -12.32 4.04 15.83
N ARG A 98 -12.65 2.94 16.50
CA ARG A 98 -11.76 1.80 16.73
C ARG A 98 -12.02 0.73 15.70
N VAL A 99 -10.97 0.29 15.02
CA VAL A 99 -11.08 -0.44 13.75
C VAL A 99 -10.01 -1.53 13.69
N VAL A 100 -10.27 -2.63 13.01
CA VAL A 100 -9.37 -3.78 13.00
C VAL A 100 -8.43 -3.72 11.79
N PHE A 101 -7.14 -3.90 12.02
CA PHE A 101 -6.14 -4.01 10.96
C PHE A 101 -6.18 -5.40 10.32
N LEU A 102 -6.26 -5.47 8.99
CA LEU A 102 -6.27 -6.73 8.25
C LEU A 102 -4.90 -7.02 7.64
N ASN A 103 -4.46 -6.18 6.70
CA ASN A 103 -3.22 -6.36 5.98
C ASN A 103 -2.66 -5.02 5.47
N GLN A 104 -1.38 -4.98 5.14
CA GLN A 104 -0.75 -3.86 4.42
C GLN A 104 -0.85 -4.09 2.91
N MET A 105 -1.33 -3.09 2.18
CA MET A 105 -1.46 -3.13 0.73
C MET A 105 -0.13 -2.85 0.02
N ALA A 106 -0.06 -3.12 -1.29
CA ALA A 106 1.14 -2.90 -2.10
C ALA A 106 1.61 -1.43 -2.08
N SER A 107 0.66 -0.47 -2.04
CA SER A 107 0.93 0.96 -1.86
C SER A 107 1.57 1.33 -0.52
N GLY A 108 1.54 0.42 0.46
CA GLY A 108 1.98 0.66 1.84
C GLY A 108 0.87 1.20 2.76
N LEU A 109 -0.34 1.44 2.24
CA LEU A 109 -1.50 1.79 3.04
C LEU A 109 -2.04 0.57 3.80
N LEU A 110 -2.71 0.82 4.92
CA LEU A 110 -3.33 -0.20 5.74
C LEU A 110 -4.73 -0.50 5.22
N LEU A 111 -5.03 -1.78 4.98
CA LEU A 111 -6.39 -2.28 4.81
C LEU A 111 -6.99 -2.52 6.20
N VAL A 112 -8.09 -1.84 6.45
CA VAL A 112 -8.70 -1.74 7.76
C VAL A 112 -10.22 -1.96 7.62
N THR A 113 -10.83 -2.68 8.55
CA THR A 113 -12.30 -2.85 8.63
C THR A 113 -12.78 -2.67 10.04
N GLY A 114 -13.85 -1.91 10.21
CA GLY A 114 -14.58 -1.85 11.46
C GLY A 114 -15.89 -2.54 11.21
N PRO A 115 -16.10 -3.77 11.70
CA PRO A 115 -17.24 -4.58 11.27
C PRO A 115 -18.48 -3.71 11.12
N TYR A 116 -18.98 -3.57 9.88
CA TYR A 116 -19.76 -2.39 9.48
C TYR A 116 -21.04 -2.27 10.34
N LYS A 117 -21.58 -3.42 10.75
CA LYS A 117 -22.71 -3.56 11.67
C LYS A 117 -22.45 -3.00 13.07
N VAL A 118 -21.20 -2.97 13.52
CA VAL A 118 -20.79 -2.53 14.87
C VAL A 118 -20.51 -1.04 14.91
N ASN A 119 -19.67 -0.52 14.01
CA ASN A 119 -19.18 0.87 14.12
C ASN A 119 -19.35 1.72 12.86
N GLY A 120 -19.88 1.14 11.77
CA GLY A 120 -20.16 1.83 10.50
C GLY A 120 -18.94 2.11 9.61
N VAL A 121 -17.77 1.52 9.89
CA VAL A 121 -16.54 1.76 9.11
C VAL A 121 -16.31 0.64 8.10
N PRO A 122 -16.59 0.84 6.80
CA PRO A 122 -16.38 -0.21 5.80
C PRO A 122 -14.90 -0.53 5.61
N LEU A 123 -14.60 -1.58 4.84
CA LEU A 123 -13.29 -1.86 4.28
C LEU A 123 -12.73 -0.59 3.66
N ARG A 124 -11.60 -0.13 4.19
CA ARG A 124 -11.03 1.16 3.84
C ARG A 124 -9.52 1.15 3.93
N ARG A 125 -8.91 1.91 3.02
CA ARG A 125 -7.48 2.22 3.06
C ARG A 125 -7.20 3.38 3.99
N VAL A 126 -6.21 3.22 4.85
CA VAL A 126 -5.79 4.24 5.81
C VAL A 126 -4.27 4.36 5.80
N ASN A 127 -3.77 5.60 5.88
CA ASN A 127 -2.34 5.81 6.05
C ASN A 127 -1.96 5.59 7.52
N GLN A 128 -0.93 4.78 7.72
CA GLN A 128 -0.37 4.40 8.99
C GLN A 128 -0.04 5.57 9.95
N SER A 129 0.32 6.74 9.42
CA SER A 129 0.64 7.91 10.26
C SER A 129 -0.59 8.49 10.98
N PHE A 130 -1.80 8.25 10.46
CA PHE A 130 -3.05 8.77 11.03
C PHE A 130 -3.77 7.74 11.91
N VAL A 131 -2.99 6.86 12.52
CA VAL A 131 -3.52 5.76 13.32
C VAL A 131 -2.70 5.58 14.60
N ILE A 132 -3.41 5.39 15.70
CA ILE A 132 -2.84 4.85 16.94
C ILE A 132 -3.06 3.34 16.95
N ALA A 133 -1.97 2.58 17.10
CA ALA A 133 -2.05 1.14 17.32
C ALA A 133 -2.24 0.88 18.81
N THR A 134 -3.27 0.13 19.16
CA THR A 134 -3.51 -0.28 20.55
C THR A 134 -2.84 -1.61 20.86
N SER A 135 -2.73 -1.97 22.14
CA SER A 135 -2.25 -3.27 22.60
C SER A 135 -3.25 -4.40 22.34
N THR A 136 -4.53 -4.07 22.16
CA THR A 136 -5.60 -5.05 21.91
C THR A 136 -5.45 -5.69 20.54
N LYS A 137 -5.45 -7.02 20.50
CA LYS A 137 -5.34 -7.82 19.28
C LYS A 137 -6.47 -8.82 19.21
N ILE A 138 -6.98 -8.99 18.00
CA ILE A 138 -7.99 -10.00 17.65
C ILE A 138 -7.29 -11.06 16.84
N ASN A 139 -7.50 -12.34 17.15
CA ASN A 139 -6.90 -13.39 16.35
C ASN A 139 -7.56 -13.44 14.95
N ILE A 140 -6.84 -13.07 13.89
CA ILE A 140 -7.34 -13.07 12.50
C ILE A 140 -6.93 -14.34 11.72
N GLU A 141 -6.27 -15.30 12.37
CA GLU A 141 -5.91 -16.58 11.74
C GLU A 141 -7.13 -17.28 11.12
N GLY A 142 -6.96 -17.79 9.90
CA GLY A 142 -8.02 -18.44 9.13
C GLY A 142 -9.04 -17.50 8.46
N LEU A 143 -8.83 -16.17 8.50
CA LEU A 143 -9.69 -15.24 7.75
C LEU A 143 -9.23 -15.11 6.30
N GLU A 144 -10.06 -15.58 5.38
CA GLU A 144 -9.83 -15.40 3.95
C GLU A 144 -10.14 -13.95 3.56
N LEU A 145 -9.09 -13.19 3.21
CA LEU A 145 -9.24 -11.84 2.72
C LEU A 145 -9.53 -11.89 1.22
N PRO A 146 -10.57 -11.18 0.72
CA PRO A 146 -10.77 -11.03 -0.72
C PRO A 146 -9.52 -10.36 -1.34
N ALA A 147 -9.21 -10.71 -2.59
CA ALA A 147 -8.09 -10.15 -3.34
C ALA A 147 -8.35 -8.68 -3.71
N VAL A 148 -8.27 -7.80 -2.71
CA VAL A 148 -8.59 -6.38 -2.83
C VAL A 148 -7.32 -5.58 -3.03
N ASP A 149 -7.13 -5.07 -4.24
CA ASP A 149 -5.98 -4.25 -4.61
C ASP A 149 -6.21 -2.75 -4.46
N ASP A 150 -5.16 -1.96 -4.58
CA ASP A 150 -5.22 -0.50 -4.48
C ASP A 150 -6.13 0.15 -5.53
N ALA A 151 -6.31 -0.51 -6.68
CA ALA A 151 -7.19 -0.09 -7.76
C ALA A 151 -8.68 -0.22 -7.37
N TYR A 152 -9.02 -1.21 -6.54
CA TYR A 152 -10.38 -1.43 -6.06
C TYR A 152 -10.94 -0.21 -5.31
N PHE A 153 -10.07 0.50 -4.60
CA PHE A 153 -10.42 1.68 -3.82
C PHE A 153 -10.09 3.00 -4.54
N ALA A 154 -9.75 2.95 -5.82
CA ALA A 154 -9.53 4.17 -6.59
C ALA A 154 -10.86 4.93 -6.74
N ARG A 155 -10.81 6.25 -6.60
CA ARG A 155 -11.98 7.08 -6.92
C ARG A 155 -12.15 7.12 -8.43
N GLU A 156 -13.37 6.91 -8.89
CA GLU A 156 -13.73 7.16 -10.27
C GLU A 156 -13.48 8.64 -10.59
N LYS A 157 -12.77 8.89 -11.69
CA LYS A 157 -12.54 10.25 -12.16
C LYS A 157 -13.74 10.67 -13.00
N ALA A 158 -14.36 11.79 -12.64
CA ALA A 158 -15.36 12.40 -13.51
C ALA A 158 -14.75 12.68 -14.88
N ALA A 159 -15.50 12.39 -15.94
CA ALA A 159 -15.11 12.73 -17.30
C ALA A 159 -14.92 14.25 -17.40
N LYS A 160 -13.89 14.68 -18.14
CA LYS A 160 -13.64 16.12 -18.38
C LYS A 160 -14.73 16.65 -19.32
N LYS A 161 -15.80 17.20 -18.75
CA LYS A 161 -16.81 17.96 -19.50
C LYS A 161 -16.30 19.37 -19.83
N SER A 162 -16.96 20.06 -20.77
CA SER A 162 -16.68 21.46 -21.10
C SER A 162 -16.84 22.35 -19.87
N LYS A 163 -16.21 23.54 -19.89
CA LYS A 163 -16.22 24.46 -18.72
C LYS A 163 -17.64 24.92 -18.39
N GLU A 164 -18.52 25.12 -19.38
CA GLU A 164 -19.90 25.53 -19.13
C GLU A 164 -20.74 24.41 -18.48
N GLU A 165 -20.61 23.16 -18.93
CA GLU A 165 -21.40 22.03 -18.38
C GLU A 165 -21.01 21.67 -16.93
N GLN A 166 -19.74 21.86 -16.56
CA GLN A 166 -19.27 21.61 -15.18
C GLN A 166 -19.87 22.56 -14.15
N PHE A 167 -20.37 23.73 -14.57
CA PHE A 167 -20.96 24.71 -13.67
C PHE A 167 -22.36 24.29 -13.18
N PHE A 168 -23.13 23.59 -14.02
CA PHE A 168 -24.50 23.15 -13.70
C PHE A 168 -24.59 21.75 -13.06
N ASP A 169 -23.53 20.95 -13.16
CA ASP A 169 -23.45 19.59 -12.61
C ASP A 169 -23.19 19.50 -11.09
N GLN A 170 -23.24 20.61 -10.35
CA GLN A 170 -23.06 20.62 -8.88
C GLN A 170 -24.21 19.95 -8.08
N SER A 171 -25.12 19.23 -8.75
CA SER A 171 -26.02 18.32 -8.06
C SER A 171 -25.22 17.10 -7.57
N ASN A 172 -24.85 17.15 -6.29
CA ASN A 172 -24.15 16.10 -5.55
C ASN A 172 -24.91 14.76 -5.62
N SER A 173 -24.69 13.97 -6.66
CA SER A 173 -25.08 12.57 -6.66
C SER A 173 -24.22 11.84 -5.62
N ALA A 174 -24.88 11.31 -4.58
CA ALA A 174 -24.19 10.51 -3.59
C ALA A 174 -23.52 9.31 -4.28
N PRO A 175 -22.26 8.96 -3.95
CA PRO A 175 -21.56 7.88 -4.62
C PRO A 175 -22.30 6.56 -4.39
N VAL A 176 -22.83 5.99 -5.48
CA VAL A 176 -23.52 4.69 -5.46
C VAL A 176 -22.49 3.62 -5.11
N ILE A 177 -22.78 2.85 -4.07
CA ILE A 177 -21.91 1.76 -3.62
C ILE A 177 -22.17 0.54 -4.49
N SER A 178 -21.14 0.06 -5.18
CA SER A 178 -21.22 -1.17 -5.97
C SER A 178 -21.66 -2.38 -5.14
N GLU A 179 -22.42 -3.28 -5.74
CA GLU A 179 -22.89 -4.50 -5.08
C GLU A 179 -21.74 -5.40 -4.65
N GLN A 180 -20.67 -5.44 -5.44
CA GLN A 180 -19.46 -6.19 -5.12
C GLN A 180 -18.87 -5.77 -3.76
N ARG A 181 -18.75 -4.46 -3.51
CA ARG A 181 -18.29 -3.93 -2.21
C ARG A 181 -19.16 -4.36 -1.05
N LYS A 182 -20.48 -4.45 -1.25
CA LYS A 182 -21.40 -4.92 -0.21
C LYS A 182 -21.21 -6.41 0.07
N LYS A 183 -20.97 -7.22 -0.96
CA LYS A 183 -20.71 -8.67 -0.82
C LYS A 183 -19.39 -8.93 -0.11
N ASP A 184 -18.31 -8.27 -0.55
CA ASP A 184 -16.98 -8.40 0.05
C ASP A 184 -16.98 -7.99 1.53
N GLN A 185 -17.67 -6.89 1.85
CA GLN A 185 -17.84 -6.44 3.24
C GLN A 185 -18.57 -7.47 4.09
N LYS A 186 -19.69 -8.01 3.61
CA LYS A 186 -20.48 -9.01 4.35
C LYS A 186 -19.66 -10.27 4.62
N ALA A 187 -18.88 -10.73 3.65
CA ALA A 187 -18.02 -11.90 3.80
C ALA A 187 -17.01 -11.69 4.94
N VAL A 188 -16.23 -10.60 4.90
CA VAL A 188 -15.23 -10.28 5.92
C VAL A 188 -15.86 -10.04 7.30
N ASP A 189 -16.96 -9.29 7.35
CA ASP A 189 -17.63 -8.96 8.62
C ASP A 189 -18.24 -10.20 9.27
N SER A 190 -18.79 -11.13 8.49
CA SER A 190 -19.37 -12.37 9.03
C SER A 190 -18.34 -13.21 9.78
N ALA A 191 -17.11 -13.27 9.29
CA ALA A 191 -16.01 -13.97 9.93
C ALA A 191 -15.51 -13.23 11.19
N LEU A 192 -15.40 -11.90 11.13
CA LEU A 192 -14.95 -11.10 12.26
C LEU A 192 -15.95 -11.04 13.41
N ILE A 193 -17.26 -10.92 13.12
CA ILE A 193 -18.29 -10.81 14.15
C ILE A 193 -18.30 -12.05 15.05
N LYS A 194 -18.16 -13.25 14.47
CA LYS A 194 -18.06 -14.50 15.25
C LYS A 194 -16.92 -14.47 16.27
N LYS A 195 -15.77 -13.92 15.87
CA LYS A 195 -14.59 -13.78 16.74
C LYS A 195 -14.77 -12.68 17.79
N LEU A 196 -15.54 -11.63 17.47
CA LEU A 196 -15.86 -10.55 18.41
C LEU A 196 -16.86 -10.96 19.47
N ASP A 197 -17.82 -11.81 19.11
CA ASP A 197 -18.82 -12.29 20.07
C ASP A 197 -18.21 -13.33 21.04
N ALA A 198 -17.07 -13.94 20.69
CA ALA A 198 -16.31 -14.83 21.59
C ALA A 198 -15.58 -14.09 22.72
N GLU A 199 -15.19 -12.83 22.49
CA GLU A 199 -14.47 -12.01 23.47
C GLU A 199 -15.43 -11.04 24.18
N PRO A 200 -15.61 -11.14 25.51
CA PRO A 200 -16.51 -10.28 26.25
C PRO A 200 -16.20 -8.79 26.04
N PHE A 201 -17.24 -7.97 25.87
CA PHE A 201 -17.18 -6.50 25.75
C PHE A 201 -16.42 -5.93 24.56
N LEU A 202 -15.77 -6.75 23.72
CA LEU A 202 -14.95 -6.26 22.61
C LEU A 202 -15.79 -5.54 21.53
N LYS A 203 -17.01 -6.02 21.31
CA LYS A 203 -17.99 -5.37 20.42
C LYS A 203 -18.38 -3.97 20.91
N ALA A 204 -18.60 -3.80 22.20
CA ALA A 204 -18.88 -2.51 22.81
C ALA A 204 -17.66 -1.58 22.70
N TYR A 205 -16.46 -2.11 22.93
CA TYR A 205 -15.20 -1.38 22.76
C TYR A 205 -15.02 -0.84 21.34
N LEU A 206 -15.27 -1.67 20.30
CA LEU A 206 -15.17 -1.27 18.90
C LEU A 206 -16.23 -0.25 18.46
N ASN A 207 -17.44 -0.32 19.03
CA ASN A 207 -18.49 0.66 18.76
C ASN A 207 -18.17 2.02 19.39
N ALA A 208 -17.62 2.01 20.61
CA ALA A 208 -17.26 3.21 21.36
C ALA A 208 -16.20 4.04 20.61
N LYS A 209 -16.35 5.36 20.72
CA LYS A 209 -15.43 6.33 20.11
C LYS A 209 -14.32 6.69 21.10
N PHE A 210 -13.10 6.83 20.61
CA PHE A 210 -12.00 7.40 21.35
C PHE A 210 -12.12 8.93 21.36
N THR A 211 -12.09 9.49 22.56
CA THR A 211 -12.07 10.93 22.85
C THR A 211 -11.16 11.15 24.05
N LEU A 212 -10.50 12.31 24.10
CA LEU A 212 -9.78 12.74 25.30
C LEU A 212 -10.70 13.62 26.13
N THR A 213 -10.74 13.36 27.44
CA THR A 213 -11.40 14.21 28.43
C THR A 213 -10.42 15.21 29.02
N LYS A 214 -10.91 16.15 29.84
CA LYS A 214 -10.09 17.25 30.41
C LYS A 214 -8.90 16.74 31.24
N SER A 215 -9.02 15.57 31.87
CA SER A 215 -7.98 14.94 32.69
C SER A 215 -7.01 14.06 31.91
N ASP A 216 -7.34 13.70 30.66
CA ASP A 216 -6.55 12.73 29.90
C ASP A 216 -5.30 13.37 29.29
N ARG A 217 -4.13 12.84 29.65
CA ARG A 217 -2.84 13.29 29.11
C ARG A 217 -2.32 12.26 28.12
N ALA A 218 -2.31 12.59 26.83
CA ALA A 218 -1.95 11.66 25.75
C ALA A 218 -0.56 11.00 25.91
N HIS A 219 0.41 11.70 26.51
CA HIS A 219 1.75 11.15 26.78
C HIS A 219 1.77 10.13 27.93
N ALA A 220 0.77 10.15 28.82
CA ALA A 220 0.63 9.22 29.93
C ALA A 220 -0.28 8.02 29.60
N LEU A 221 -1.10 8.13 28.55
CA LEU A 221 -1.95 7.04 28.09
C LEU A 221 -1.13 5.90 27.48
N LYS A 222 -1.45 4.67 27.89
CA LYS A 222 -0.97 3.46 27.25
C LYS A 222 -2.02 2.98 26.26
N PHE A 223 -1.62 2.88 25.01
CA PHE A 223 -2.49 2.47 23.92
C PHE A 223 -2.32 0.99 23.64
#